data_AF-A0A401G0K2-F1
#
_entry.id   AF-A0A401G0K2-F1
#
_cell.length_a   1.000
_cell.length_b   1.000
_cell.length_c   1.000
_cell.angle_alpha   90.00
_cell.angle_beta   90.00
_cell.angle_gamma   90.00
#
_symmetry.space_group_name_H-M   'P 1'
#
loop_
_entity.id
_entity.type
_entity.pdbx_description
1 polymer ?
#
loop_
_entity_poly.entity_id
_entity_poly.type
_entity_poly.pdbx_seq_one_letter_code
_entity_poly.pdbx_strand_id
1 'polypeptide(L)'
;MSTENEFRHTENTLFSECLDILVQWGQLRLLMQDNDAFLQELEGQWAYLNAVSPQPDFGLDLFEGKTEAALALLHGRLTVGMDMDTEDADQVMTAMGTLDQVIFLVEAVDAFPDAGQFPKAFQEKVRELLRQVTIDRPPPGLRLIPLNQWRQDILKVIPSHIRYLFPWYASWAELDPDALDALAAHWDAALRGQANGMGIPPGTLGRLMAELGRDAPLLAHVQRKARQRQHSSKAAGKRLPGRLLALCEASRSEQPVPNGPGEADLLLAACLTLDVPVRSETGRAELIFLAAFCAPFPDARYRISLFSETERFLKRIPPSALPSGSLMESVYRWAHDRLSDRELIRKAFEEWEGRLGRTNEVTAPEILFTRAVEKVRNAPVPGHLRRSPDGVFRNAVRSAVKYIATRWLVAVAAACLLAALAFFTIYPPAPSVPPPPKPPVKKDVRPATSPAPQAPAPAEEKMRRNRPDPFQSPFDGTEGDGAVTTETGAVPLPGTLPQTPSDRATAEEFRLMGILLTPDGHKALMKAPDGRGYLLGKGLSAGFHKIRVTEIFRDRVMIEERQQDGQGSPPVRKRVLTLQGEAE
;
A
#
# COMPACT_ATOMS: atom_id res chain seq x y z
N MET A 1 -47.26 -7.65 4.65
CA MET A 1 -45.78 -7.57 4.62
C MET A 1 -45.25 -8.15 5.93
N SER A 2 -44.12 -8.85 5.92
CA SER A 2 -43.50 -9.41 7.15
C SER A 2 -42.50 -8.43 7.74
N THR A 3 -42.43 -8.34 9.07
CA THR A 3 -41.48 -7.50 9.82
C THR A 3 -40.03 -7.96 9.67
N GLU A 4 -39.77 -9.14 9.08
CA GLU A 4 -38.41 -9.61 8.77
C GLU A 4 -37.69 -8.83 7.66
N ASN A 5 -38.42 -7.99 6.90
CA ASN A 5 -37.80 -7.06 5.94
C ASN A 5 -37.28 -5.77 6.60
N GLU A 6 -37.84 -5.36 7.75
CA GLU A 6 -37.49 -4.09 8.43
C GLU A 6 -36.04 -4.08 8.98
N PHE A 7 -35.47 -5.25 9.27
CA PHE A 7 -34.12 -5.38 9.86
C PHE A 7 -33.00 -5.60 8.83
N ARG A 8 -33.23 -5.37 7.53
CA ARG A 8 -32.24 -5.66 6.46
C ARG A 8 -31.51 -4.45 5.86
N HIS A 9 -31.85 -3.22 6.24
CA HIS A 9 -31.33 -2.01 5.58
C HIS A 9 -30.29 -1.20 6.38
N THR A 10 -30.17 -1.41 7.70
CA THR A 10 -29.39 -0.53 8.59
C THR A 10 -27.86 -0.64 8.45
N GLU A 11 -27.31 -1.75 7.95
CA GLU A 11 -25.84 -2.01 8.00
C GLU A 11 -25.00 -1.30 6.92
N ASN A 12 -25.64 -0.68 5.92
CA ASN A 12 -24.96 0.01 4.81
C ASN A 12 -25.26 1.53 4.77
N THR A 13 -25.86 2.10 5.81
CA THR A 13 -26.14 3.55 5.85
C THR A 13 -24.85 4.36 5.82
N LEU A 14 -24.70 5.22 4.82
CA LEU A 14 -23.51 6.06 4.66
C LEU A 14 -23.64 7.36 5.47
N PHE A 15 -24.83 7.95 5.51
CA PHE A 15 -25.07 9.25 6.14
C PHE A 15 -26.31 9.23 7.03
N SER A 16 -27.46 8.88 6.45
CA SER A 16 -28.72 8.54 7.12
C SER A 16 -29.63 7.88 6.08
N GLU A 17 -30.53 6.98 6.48
CA GLU A 17 -31.41 6.26 5.55
C GLU A 17 -32.16 7.20 4.59
N CYS A 18 -32.68 8.31 5.11
CA CYS A 18 -33.33 9.37 4.33
C CYS A 18 -32.38 10.01 3.29
N LEU A 19 -31.15 10.36 3.67
CA LEU A 19 -30.21 11.02 2.75
C LEU A 19 -29.61 10.04 1.73
N ASP A 20 -29.35 8.81 2.15
CA ASP A 20 -28.85 7.73 1.32
C ASP A 20 -29.87 7.39 0.20
N ILE A 21 -31.16 7.37 0.53
CA ILE A 21 -32.26 7.23 -0.45
C ILE A 21 -32.32 8.40 -1.43
N LEU A 22 -32.16 9.66 -0.99
CA LEU A 22 -32.12 10.81 -1.90
C LEU A 22 -30.93 10.74 -2.85
N VAL A 23 -29.74 10.41 -2.34
CA VAL A 23 -28.53 10.20 -3.17
C VAL A 23 -28.75 9.06 -4.18
N GLN A 24 -29.36 7.95 -3.77
CA GLN A 24 -29.66 6.83 -4.66
C GLN A 24 -30.72 7.19 -5.72
N TRP A 25 -31.77 7.92 -5.35
CA TRP A 25 -32.82 8.38 -6.26
C TRP A 25 -32.23 9.31 -7.33
N GLY A 26 -31.43 10.31 -6.92
CA GLY A 26 -30.76 11.23 -7.84
C GLY A 26 -29.74 10.53 -8.74
N GLN A 27 -29.03 9.51 -8.23
CA GLN A 27 -28.13 8.69 -9.03
C GLN A 27 -28.89 7.91 -10.12
N LEU A 28 -29.99 7.25 -9.75
CA LEU A 28 -30.85 6.55 -10.72
C LEU A 28 -31.46 7.52 -11.72
N ARG A 29 -31.93 8.71 -11.28
CA ARG A 29 -32.55 9.71 -12.14
C ARG A 29 -31.60 10.25 -13.20
N LEU A 30 -30.36 10.58 -12.82
CA LEU A 30 -29.33 11.09 -13.74
C LEU A 30 -28.77 10.01 -14.67
N LEU A 31 -28.51 8.80 -14.16
CA LEU A 31 -27.77 7.76 -14.90
C LEU A 31 -28.65 6.70 -15.58
N MET A 32 -29.91 6.54 -15.16
CA MET A 32 -30.82 5.46 -15.60
C MET A 32 -32.22 6.00 -15.90
N GLN A 33 -32.32 6.82 -16.96
CA GLN A 33 -33.52 7.61 -17.30
C GLN A 33 -34.80 6.79 -17.58
N ASP A 34 -34.69 5.49 -17.87
CA ASP A 34 -35.82 4.59 -18.17
C ASP A 34 -36.36 3.80 -16.95
N ASN A 35 -35.89 4.10 -15.72
CA ASN A 35 -36.01 3.20 -14.56
C ASN A 35 -37.10 3.61 -13.53
N ASP A 36 -38.21 4.18 -14.00
CA ASP A 36 -39.30 4.77 -13.17
C ASP A 36 -39.80 3.88 -12.02
N ALA A 37 -39.83 2.55 -12.20
CA ALA A 37 -40.31 1.62 -11.16
C ALA A 37 -39.44 1.64 -9.89
N PHE A 38 -38.12 1.82 -10.02
CA PHE A 38 -37.22 1.92 -8.86
C PHE A 38 -37.25 3.31 -8.23
N LEU A 39 -37.51 4.36 -9.02
CA LEU A 39 -37.73 5.71 -8.49
C LEU A 39 -38.98 5.74 -7.61
N GLN A 40 -40.08 5.14 -8.07
CA GLN A 40 -41.32 4.97 -7.30
C GLN A 40 -41.14 4.13 -6.02
N GLU A 41 -40.26 3.11 -6.04
CA GLU A 41 -39.93 2.34 -4.84
C GLU A 41 -39.19 3.21 -3.80
N LEU A 42 -38.17 3.96 -4.23
CA LEU A 42 -37.42 4.88 -3.36
C LEU A 42 -38.29 6.04 -2.85
N GLU A 43 -39.21 6.55 -3.66
CA GLU A 43 -40.21 7.55 -3.26
C GLU A 43 -41.14 6.99 -2.16
N GLY A 44 -41.56 5.73 -2.27
CA GLY A 44 -42.34 5.03 -1.24
C GLY A 44 -41.55 4.81 0.06
N GLN A 45 -40.27 4.44 -0.04
CA GLN A 45 -39.38 4.30 1.11
C GLN A 45 -39.13 5.65 1.81
N TRP A 46 -38.88 6.71 1.03
CA TRP A 46 -38.77 8.08 1.55
C TRP A 46 -40.05 8.53 2.26
N ALA A 47 -41.23 8.32 1.67
CA ALA A 47 -42.50 8.71 2.26
C ALA A 47 -42.76 8.00 3.60
N TYR A 48 -42.35 6.72 3.73
CA TYR A 48 -42.40 5.99 5.00
C TYR A 48 -41.43 6.59 6.03
N LEU A 49 -40.15 6.74 5.69
CA LEU A 49 -39.13 7.23 6.63
C LEU A 49 -39.37 8.67 7.07
N ASN A 50 -39.79 9.56 6.17
CA ASN A 50 -40.11 10.94 6.49
C ASN A 50 -41.34 11.04 7.42
N ALA A 51 -42.28 10.09 7.36
CA ALA A 51 -43.39 10.01 8.31
C ALA A 51 -42.98 9.50 9.72
N VAL A 52 -41.87 8.76 9.82
CA VAL A 52 -41.34 8.20 11.08
C VAL A 52 -40.28 9.12 11.71
N SER A 53 -39.42 9.75 10.90
CA SER A 53 -38.30 10.58 11.33
C SER A 53 -38.02 11.73 10.33
N PRO A 54 -38.73 12.87 10.44
CA PRO A 54 -38.67 13.98 9.47
C PRO A 54 -37.42 14.89 9.65
N GLN A 55 -36.23 14.31 9.85
CA GLN A 55 -34.98 15.06 10.07
C GLN A 55 -33.85 14.61 9.12
N PRO A 56 -33.88 15.03 7.84
CA PRO A 56 -32.78 14.76 6.91
C PRO A 56 -31.49 15.53 7.27
N ASP A 57 -31.62 16.66 7.98
CA ASP A 57 -30.52 17.57 8.33
C ASP A 57 -29.34 16.88 9.04
N PHE A 58 -29.60 15.91 9.93
CA PHE A 58 -28.55 15.20 10.66
C PHE A 58 -27.59 14.41 9.75
N GLY A 59 -28.11 13.85 8.65
CA GLY A 59 -27.27 13.19 7.64
C GLY A 59 -26.42 14.19 6.85
N LEU A 60 -26.94 15.42 6.64
CA LEU A 60 -26.32 16.43 5.80
C LEU A 60 -25.06 17.03 6.43
N ASP A 61 -24.98 17.14 7.75
CA ASP A 61 -23.76 17.55 8.47
C ASP A 61 -22.63 16.51 8.33
N LEU A 62 -22.97 15.21 8.39
CA LEU A 62 -22.01 14.13 8.14
C LEU A 62 -21.60 14.05 6.65
N PHE A 63 -22.52 14.38 5.75
CA PHE A 63 -22.28 14.45 4.30
C PHE A 63 -21.34 15.61 3.93
N GLU A 64 -21.56 16.80 4.51
CA GLU A 64 -20.64 17.94 4.44
C GLU A 64 -19.25 17.56 4.97
N GLY A 65 -19.16 16.93 6.14
CA GLY A 65 -17.89 16.50 6.72
C GLY A 65 -17.09 15.52 5.84
N LYS A 66 -17.75 14.56 5.17
CA LYS A 66 -17.07 13.69 4.19
C LYS A 66 -16.72 14.43 2.90
N THR A 67 -17.55 15.38 2.45
CA THR A 67 -17.27 16.21 1.26
C THR A 67 -16.03 17.08 1.49
N GLU A 68 -15.91 17.73 2.65
CA GLU A 68 -14.71 18.48 3.03
C GLU A 68 -13.47 17.56 3.12
N ALA A 69 -13.60 16.37 3.71
CA ALA A 69 -12.52 15.39 3.78
C ALA A 69 -12.06 14.91 2.39
N ALA A 70 -13.00 14.64 1.48
CA ALA A 70 -12.73 14.28 0.09
C ALA A 70 -12.01 15.40 -0.66
N LEU A 71 -12.50 16.64 -0.55
CA LEU A 71 -11.83 17.81 -1.14
C LEU A 71 -10.42 18.02 -0.55
N ALA A 72 -10.24 17.86 0.77
CA ALA A 72 -8.95 17.98 1.43
C ALA A 72 -7.96 16.88 1.02
N LEU A 73 -8.45 15.66 0.75
CA LEU A 73 -7.65 14.56 0.22
C LEU A 73 -7.20 14.83 -1.22
N LEU A 74 -8.13 15.29 -2.08
CA LEU A 74 -7.87 15.61 -3.49
C LEU A 74 -6.88 16.77 -3.65
N HIS A 75 -6.96 17.79 -2.79
CA HIS A 75 -5.98 18.89 -2.70
C HIS A 75 -4.73 18.54 -1.87
N GLY A 76 -4.73 17.39 -1.19
CA GLY A 76 -3.71 16.93 -0.25
C GLY A 76 -2.40 16.49 -0.91
N ARG A 77 -1.54 15.81 -0.14
CA ARG A 77 -0.23 15.32 -0.65
C ARG A 77 -0.31 13.99 -1.38
N LEU A 78 -1.34 13.17 -1.13
CA LEU A 78 -1.50 11.86 -1.76
C LEU A 78 -1.62 11.97 -3.29
N THR A 79 -2.37 12.96 -3.77
CA THR A 79 -2.49 13.27 -5.20
C THR A 79 -1.22 13.85 -5.85
N VAL A 80 -0.16 14.17 -5.09
CA VAL A 80 1.06 14.84 -5.61
C VAL A 80 2.06 13.79 -6.13
N GLY A 81 1.69 13.17 -7.25
CA GLY A 81 2.43 12.08 -7.89
C GLY A 81 2.13 10.70 -7.29
N MET A 82 0.83 10.50 -7.01
CA MET A 82 0.14 9.21 -6.95
C MET A 82 0.53 8.29 -8.12
N ASP A 83 0.47 6.99 -7.87
CA ASP A 83 0.71 5.92 -8.84
C ASP A 83 -0.50 4.98 -8.84
N MET A 84 -0.83 4.34 -9.97
CA MET A 84 -2.07 3.57 -10.14
C MET A 84 -2.12 2.34 -9.22
N ASP A 85 -0.98 1.68 -9.01
CA ASP A 85 -0.89 0.43 -8.26
C ASP A 85 -0.77 0.63 -6.73
N THR A 86 -1.40 1.69 -6.18
CA THR A 86 -1.25 2.09 -4.77
C THR A 86 -2.57 2.31 -4.04
N GLU A 87 -2.58 2.05 -2.73
CA GLU A 87 -3.73 2.32 -1.83
C GLU A 87 -4.17 3.79 -1.83
N ASP A 88 -3.30 4.71 -2.29
CA ASP A 88 -3.64 6.13 -2.47
C ASP A 88 -4.61 6.35 -3.65
N ALA A 89 -4.55 5.51 -4.70
CA ALA A 89 -5.46 5.60 -5.84
C ALA A 89 -6.90 5.23 -5.44
N ASP A 90 -7.10 4.16 -4.66
CA ASP A 90 -8.42 3.75 -4.14
C ASP A 90 -9.04 4.83 -3.24
N GLN A 91 -8.23 5.48 -2.41
CA GLN A 91 -8.67 6.62 -1.59
C GLN A 91 -9.11 7.82 -2.46
N VAL A 92 -8.37 8.12 -3.54
CA VAL A 92 -8.71 9.21 -4.46
C VAL A 92 -9.97 8.90 -5.28
N MET A 93 -10.14 7.66 -5.76
CA MET A 93 -11.37 7.22 -6.43
C MET A 93 -12.57 7.30 -5.49
N THR A 94 -12.41 6.89 -4.22
CA THR A 94 -13.45 7.02 -3.17
C THR A 94 -13.80 8.48 -2.87
N ALA A 95 -12.80 9.37 -2.82
CA ALA A 95 -13.01 10.80 -2.66
C ALA A 95 -13.78 11.40 -3.85
N MET A 96 -13.46 11.01 -5.08
CA MET A 96 -14.20 11.44 -6.28
C MET A 96 -15.65 10.93 -6.28
N GLY A 97 -15.89 9.66 -5.90
CA GLY A 97 -17.24 9.13 -5.71
C GLY A 97 -18.06 9.87 -4.64
N THR A 98 -17.41 10.45 -3.63
CA THR A 98 -18.08 11.32 -2.64
C THR A 98 -18.53 12.65 -3.28
N LEU A 99 -17.80 13.18 -4.26
CA LEU A 99 -18.22 14.37 -5.01
C LEU A 99 -19.37 14.06 -5.97
N ASP A 100 -19.40 12.87 -6.57
CA ASP A 100 -20.51 12.40 -7.41
C ASP A 100 -21.82 12.37 -6.61
N GLN A 101 -21.77 11.96 -5.34
CA GLN A 101 -22.93 11.99 -4.44
C GLN A 101 -23.48 13.40 -4.20
N VAL A 102 -22.66 14.46 -4.28
CA VAL A 102 -23.13 15.85 -4.18
C VAL A 102 -23.99 16.21 -5.39
N ILE A 103 -23.61 15.75 -6.59
CA ILE A 103 -24.40 15.93 -7.82
C ILE A 103 -25.72 15.17 -7.73
N PHE A 104 -25.70 13.93 -7.26
CA PHE A 104 -26.91 13.12 -7.09
C PHE A 104 -27.87 13.74 -6.05
N LEU A 105 -27.35 14.27 -4.95
CA LEU A 105 -28.17 14.94 -3.92
C LEU A 105 -28.80 16.25 -4.44
N VAL A 106 -28.12 16.99 -5.32
CA VAL A 106 -28.69 18.16 -6.00
C VAL A 106 -29.85 17.78 -6.93
N GLU A 107 -29.69 16.75 -7.75
CA GLU A 107 -30.77 16.25 -8.62
C GLU A 107 -32.00 15.87 -7.78
N ALA A 108 -31.80 15.19 -6.64
CA ALA A 108 -32.89 14.87 -5.74
C ALA A 108 -33.54 16.14 -5.16
N VAL A 109 -32.77 17.13 -4.69
CA VAL A 109 -33.30 18.39 -4.16
C VAL A 109 -34.10 19.20 -5.19
N ASP A 110 -33.71 19.17 -6.46
CA ASP A 110 -34.34 19.98 -7.51
C ASP A 110 -35.42 19.23 -8.32
N ALA A 111 -35.42 17.89 -8.37
CA ALA A 111 -36.30 17.08 -9.24
C ALA A 111 -37.15 16.00 -8.54
N PHE A 112 -36.95 15.70 -7.25
CA PHE A 112 -37.78 14.72 -6.53
C PHE A 112 -39.25 15.17 -6.45
N PRO A 113 -40.27 14.28 -6.52
CA PRO A 113 -41.68 14.68 -6.63
C PRO A 113 -42.16 15.63 -5.51
N ASP A 114 -41.65 15.43 -4.30
CA ASP A 114 -41.93 16.24 -3.11
C ASP A 114 -40.86 17.31 -2.83
N ALA A 115 -40.07 17.75 -3.83
CA ALA A 115 -39.00 18.74 -3.64
C ALA A 115 -39.45 20.05 -2.97
N GLY A 116 -40.71 20.45 -3.15
CA GLY A 116 -41.32 21.60 -2.48
C GLY A 116 -41.51 21.43 -0.97
N GLN A 117 -41.37 20.22 -0.42
CA GLN A 117 -41.46 19.93 1.01
C GLN A 117 -40.09 20.03 1.74
N PHE A 118 -38.96 19.96 1.02
CA PHE A 118 -37.64 20.05 1.66
C PHE A 118 -37.45 21.41 2.36
N PRO A 119 -36.97 21.45 3.63
CA PRO A 119 -36.68 22.69 4.33
C PRO A 119 -35.74 23.60 3.52
N LYS A 120 -36.02 24.91 3.46
CA LYS A 120 -35.20 25.84 2.66
C LYS A 120 -33.72 25.79 3.02
N ALA A 121 -33.40 25.72 4.31
CA ALA A 121 -32.02 25.59 4.79
C ALA A 121 -31.31 24.32 4.30
N PHE A 122 -32.03 23.19 4.19
CA PHE A 122 -31.52 21.95 3.61
C PHE A 122 -31.17 22.16 2.12
N GLN A 123 -32.10 22.73 1.33
CA GLN A 123 -31.85 23.00 -0.08
C GLN A 123 -30.71 24.02 -0.30
N GLU A 124 -30.65 25.06 0.52
CA GLU A 124 -29.60 26.09 0.49
C GLU A 124 -28.23 25.48 0.83
N LYS A 125 -28.14 24.60 1.83
CA LYS A 125 -26.92 23.88 2.19
C LYS A 125 -26.47 22.88 1.11
N VAL A 126 -27.40 22.14 0.48
CA VAL A 126 -27.06 21.26 -0.66
C VAL A 126 -26.53 22.05 -1.86
N ARG A 127 -27.12 23.20 -2.17
CA ARG A 127 -26.63 24.10 -3.24
C ARG A 127 -25.28 24.75 -2.88
N GLU A 128 -25.01 25.01 -1.60
CA GLU A 128 -23.70 25.47 -1.13
C GLU A 128 -22.61 24.38 -1.25
N LEU A 129 -22.93 23.11 -0.95
CA LEU A 129 -22.01 21.99 -1.20
C LEU A 129 -21.66 21.86 -2.69
N LEU A 130 -22.66 22.00 -3.59
CA LEU A 130 -22.41 22.05 -5.03
C LEU A 130 -21.47 23.21 -5.40
N ARG A 131 -21.70 24.41 -4.85
CA ARG A 131 -20.85 25.59 -5.05
C ARG A 131 -19.42 25.34 -4.55
N GLN A 132 -19.27 24.64 -3.43
CA GLN A 132 -17.98 24.26 -2.85
C GLN A 132 -17.18 23.33 -3.79
N VAL A 133 -17.79 22.25 -4.30
CA VAL A 133 -17.10 21.24 -5.11
C VAL A 133 -16.90 21.63 -6.58
N THR A 134 -17.70 22.57 -7.11
CA THR A 134 -17.62 22.99 -8.53
C THR A 134 -16.96 24.35 -8.77
N ILE A 135 -17.07 25.31 -7.84
CA ILE A 135 -16.64 26.70 -8.05
C ILE A 135 -15.52 27.12 -7.08
N ASP A 136 -15.70 26.92 -5.78
CA ASP A 136 -14.76 27.44 -4.77
C ASP A 136 -13.50 26.58 -4.59
N ARG A 137 -13.65 25.25 -4.64
CA ARG A 137 -12.57 24.27 -4.47
C ARG A 137 -12.66 23.12 -5.50
N PRO A 138 -12.72 23.40 -6.81
CA PRO A 138 -12.80 22.36 -7.84
C PRO A 138 -11.55 21.44 -7.78
N PRO A 139 -11.71 20.09 -7.86
CA PRO A 139 -10.58 19.16 -7.76
C PRO A 139 -9.45 19.46 -8.77
N PRO A 140 -8.17 19.35 -8.36
CA PRO A 140 -7.03 19.73 -9.19
C PRO A 140 -6.80 18.72 -10.31
N GLY A 141 -7.51 18.88 -11.43
CA GLY A 141 -7.57 17.90 -12.53
C GLY A 141 -6.22 17.43 -13.10
N LEU A 142 -5.16 18.24 -13.01
CA LEU A 142 -3.80 17.82 -13.36
C LEU A 142 -3.28 16.67 -12.49
N ARG A 143 -3.61 16.65 -11.21
CA ARG A 143 -3.20 15.57 -10.29
C ARG A 143 -3.96 14.27 -10.52
N LEU A 144 -5.08 14.33 -11.24
CA LEU A 144 -5.91 13.19 -11.60
C LEU A 144 -5.51 12.56 -12.94
N ILE A 145 -4.46 13.08 -13.60
CA ILE A 145 -3.91 12.54 -14.86
C ILE A 145 -3.54 11.04 -14.75
N PRO A 146 -2.88 10.54 -13.68
CA PRO A 146 -2.60 9.11 -13.56
C PRO A 146 -3.87 8.23 -13.61
N LEU A 147 -5.01 8.73 -13.13
CA LEU A 147 -6.28 8.00 -13.16
C LEU A 147 -7.02 8.12 -14.51
N ASN A 148 -6.43 8.75 -15.54
CA ASN A 148 -7.15 9.12 -16.77
C ASN A 148 -7.83 7.94 -17.47
N GLN A 149 -7.26 6.74 -17.44
CA GLN A 149 -7.90 5.55 -18.00
C GLN A 149 -9.23 5.27 -17.28
N TRP A 150 -9.22 5.14 -15.95
CA TRP A 150 -10.42 4.95 -15.14
C TRP A 150 -11.42 6.11 -15.31
N ARG A 151 -10.95 7.37 -15.33
CA ARG A 151 -11.80 8.55 -15.55
C ARG A 151 -12.50 8.50 -16.91
N GLN A 152 -11.80 8.09 -17.98
CA GLN A 152 -12.39 7.86 -19.30
C GLN A 152 -13.41 6.71 -19.28
N ASP A 153 -13.18 5.65 -18.50
CA ASP A 153 -14.13 4.54 -18.37
C ASP A 153 -15.41 4.96 -17.64
N ILE A 154 -15.31 5.75 -16.56
CA ILE A 154 -16.47 6.38 -15.91
C ILE A 154 -17.20 7.33 -16.88
N LEU A 155 -16.49 8.16 -17.64
CA LEU A 155 -17.10 9.02 -18.67
C LEU A 155 -17.91 8.24 -19.71
N LYS A 156 -17.54 6.99 -20.05
CA LYS A 156 -18.32 6.16 -21.00
C LYS A 156 -19.70 5.81 -20.45
N VAL A 157 -19.82 5.65 -19.13
CA VAL A 157 -21.09 5.37 -18.43
C VAL A 157 -21.93 6.65 -18.27
N ILE A 158 -21.31 7.80 -17.96
CA ILE A 158 -22.05 9.06 -17.78
C ILE A 158 -22.62 9.57 -19.13
N PRO A 159 -23.96 9.74 -19.26
CA PRO A 159 -24.59 10.27 -20.47
C PRO A 159 -24.02 11.62 -20.89
N SER A 160 -23.75 11.78 -22.20
CA SER A 160 -22.98 12.90 -22.73
C SER A 160 -23.57 14.28 -22.41
N HIS A 161 -24.90 14.38 -22.28
CA HIS A 161 -25.61 15.63 -21.98
C HIS A 161 -25.49 16.07 -20.51
N ILE A 162 -25.10 15.20 -19.57
CA ILE A 162 -24.90 15.57 -18.15
C ILE A 162 -23.43 15.57 -17.68
N ARG A 163 -22.47 15.20 -18.55
CA ARG A 163 -21.02 15.17 -18.21
C ARG A 163 -20.48 16.50 -17.67
N TYR A 164 -21.13 17.63 -17.96
CA TYR A 164 -20.75 18.94 -17.44
C TYR A 164 -20.91 19.07 -15.91
N LEU A 165 -21.78 18.26 -15.29
CA LEU A 165 -21.96 18.20 -13.83
C LEU A 165 -20.78 17.52 -13.12
N PHE A 166 -19.96 16.75 -13.82
CA PHE A 166 -18.86 15.97 -13.26
C PHE A 166 -17.49 16.45 -13.83
N PRO A 167 -17.08 17.71 -13.58
CA PRO A 167 -15.88 18.29 -14.20
C PRO A 167 -14.58 17.55 -13.84
N TRP A 168 -14.55 16.88 -12.69
CA TRP A 168 -13.44 16.03 -12.25
C TRP A 168 -13.29 14.72 -13.01
N TYR A 169 -14.24 14.32 -13.87
CA TYR A 169 -14.00 13.25 -14.85
C TYR A 169 -13.55 13.77 -16.22
N ALA A 170 -13.92 15.00 -16.61
CA ALA A 170 -13.57 15.56 -17.92
C ALA A 170 -12.23 16.31 -17.98
N SER A 171 -11.87 17.04 -16.92
CA SER A 171 -10.72 17.95 -16.92
C SER A 171 -9.37 17.22 -17.10
N TRP A 172 -8.67 17.45 -18.21
CA TRP A 172 -7.41 16.79 -18.58
C TRP A 172 -7.49 15.28 -18.86
N ALA A 173 -8.70 14.72 -18.96
CA ALA A 173 -8.90 13.28 -19.18
C ALA A 173 -8.52 12.81 -20.59
N GLU A 174 -8.29 13.74 -21.53
CA GLU A 174 -7.81 13.44 -22.88
C GLU A 174 -6.30 13.18 -22.97
N LEU A 175 -5.55 13.41 -21.88
CA LEU A 175 -4.13 13.09 -21.81
C LEU A 175 -3.88 11.62 -21.46
N ASP A 176 -2.75 11.11 -21.94
CA ASP A 176 -2.20 9.82 -21.51
C ASP A 176 -1.91 9.82 -19.99
N PRO A 177 -2.16 8.72 -19.25
CA PRO A 177 -1.82 8.61 -17.83
C PRO A 177 -0.36 8.97 -17.50
N ASP A 178 0.59 8.62 -18.37
CA ASP A 178 2.01 8.92 -18.22
C ASP A 178 2.39 10.35 -18.61
N ALA A 179 1.45 11.22 -19.02
CA ALA A 179 1.75 12.54 -19.56
C ALA A 179 2.57 13.44 -18.60
N LEU A 180 2.41 13.29 -17.28
CA LEU A 180 3.23 14.00 -16.28
C LEU A 180 4.67 13.47 -16.21
N ASP A 181 4.88 12.18 -16.47
CA ASP A 181 6.20 11.54 -16.49
C ASP A 181 6.91 11.73 -17.84
N ALA A 182 6.16 11.77 -18.94
CA ALA A 182 6.63 12.26 -20.23
C ALA A 182 7.06 13.74 -20.14
N LEU A 183 6.25 14.60 -19.50
CA LEU A 183 6.60 15.99 -19.22
C LEU A 183 7.87 16.10 -18.36
N ALA A 184 8.05 15.22 -17.37
CA ALA A 184 9.28 15.15 -16.57
C ALA A 184 10.48 14.64 -17.39
N ALA A 185 10.29 13.71 -18.32
CA ALA A 185 11.34 13.21 -19.22
C ALA A 185 11.85 14.29 -20.19
N HIS A 186 10.92 15.07 -20.75
CA HIS A 186 11.20 16.08 -21.78
C HIS A 186 11.20 17.52 -21.23
N TRP A 187 11.40 17.69 -19.92
CA TRP A 187 11.25 18.97 -19.20
C TRP A 187 11.97 20.16 -19.87
N ASP A 188 13.23 19.99 -20.28
CA ASP A 188 14.02 21.06 -20.93
C ASP A 188 13.43 21.45 -22.31
N ALA A 189 12.71 20.55 -22.99
CA ALA A 189 12.00 20.81 -24.23
C ALA A 189 10.60 21.41 -24.00
N ALA A 190 9.90 20.96 -22.96
CA ALA A 190 8.63 21.53 -22.51
C ALA A 190 8.76 23.02 -22.15
N LEU A 191 9.84 23.40 -21.45
CA LEU A 191 10.19 24.80 -21.17
C LEU A 191 10.45 25.66 -22.42
N ARG A 192 10.70 25.04 -23.58
CA ARG A 192 10.84 25.71 -24.89
C ARG A 192 9.57 25.59 -25.76
N GLY A 193 8.45 25.11 -25.20
CA GLY A 193 7.20 24.87 -25.91
C GLY A 193 7.22 23.71 -26.91
N GLN A 194 8.24 22.85 -26.86
CA GLN A 194 8.43 21.77 -27.82
C GLN A 194 7.73 20.48 -27.35
N ALA A 195 6.50 20.22 -27.82
CA ALA A 195 5.69 19.06 -27.43
C ALA A 195 6.16 17.70 -28.00
N ASN A 196 7.09 17.71 -28.95
CA ASN A 196 7.50 16.52 -29.71
C ASN A 196 8.01 15.38 -28.80
N GLY A 197 7.39 14.21 -28.92
CA GLY A 197 7.76 12.99 -28.18
C GLY A 197 7.05 12.79 -26.83
N MET A 198 6.29 13.78 -26.33
CA MET A 198 5.62 13.66 -25.01
C MET A 198 4.22 13.03 -25.05
N GLY A 199 3.65 12.69 -26.21
CA GLY A 199 2.23 12.32 -26.35
C GLY A 199 1.23 13.47 -26.16
N ILE A 200 1.64 14.57 -25.53
CA ILE A 200 0.82 15.77 -25.27
C ILE A 200 0.54 16.51 -26.59
N PRO A 201 -0.74 16.84 -26.92
CA PRO A 201 -1.07 17.63 -28.10
C PRO A 201 -0.41 19.03 -28.09
N PRO A 202 0.08 19.55 -29.24
CA PRO A 202 0.85 20.81 -29.27
C PRO A 202 0.15 22.03 -28.65
N GLY A 203 -1.17 22.17 -28.86
CA GLY A 203 -1.98 23.25 -28.25
C GLY A 203 -2.35 23.02 -26.77
N THR A 204 -2.02 21.86 -26.22
CA THR A 204 -2.33 21.48 -24.83
C THR A 204 -1.14 21.70 -23.90
N LEU A 205 0.10 21.55 -24.38
CA LEU A 205 1.32 21.78 -23.57
C LEU A 205 1.36 23.18 -22.92
N GLY A 206 1.01 24.23 -23.66
CA GLY A 206 1.01 25.60 -23.11
C GLY A 206 0.00 25.80 -21.98
N ARG A 207 -1.19 25.17 -22.09
CA ARG A 207 -2.22 25.19 -21.05
C ARG A 207 -1.77 24.35 -19.83
N LEU A 208 -1.18 23.18 -20.08
CA LEU A 208 -0.67 22.26 -19.06
C LEU A 208 0.40 22.93 -18.20
N MET A 209 1.36 23.62 -18.82
CA MET A 209 2.41 24.35 -18.12
C MET A 209 1.87 25.56 -17.33
N ALA A 210 0.80 26.19 -17.80
CA ALA A 210 0.15 27.30 -17.09
C ALA A 210 -0.60 26.84 -15.83
N GLU A 211 -1.39 25.75 -15.91
CA GLU A 211 -2.05 25.17 -14.75
C GLU A 211 -1.05 24.53 -13.77
N LEU A 212 -0.02 23.83 -14.27
CA LEU A 212 1.06 23.28 -13.45
C LEU A 212 1.82 24.41 -12.72
N GLY A 213 1.92 25.60 -13.32
CA GLY A 213 2.48 26.80 -12.69
C GLY A 213 1.69 27.31 -11.49
N ARG A 214 0.40 26.97 -11.36
CA ARG A 214 -0.45 27.28 -10.20
C ARG A 214 -0.30 26.24 -9.09
N ASP A 215 -0.11 24.97 -9.45
CA ASP A 215 0.07 23.85 -8.52
C ASP A 215 1.54 23.66 -8.12
N ALA A 216 2.04 24.54 -7.24
CA ALA A 216 3.43 24.51 -6.79
C ALA A 216 3.89 23.14 -6.21
N PRO A 217 3.09 22.39 -5.43
CA PRO A 217 3.40 21.01 -5.04
C PRO A 217 3.61 20.06 -6.23
N LEU A 218 2.71 20.05 -7.22
CA LEU A 218 2.83 19.19 -8.40
C LEU A 218 4.01 19.61 -9.29
N LEU A 219 4.20 20.91 -9.50
CA LEU A 219 5.37 21.47 -10.20
C LEU A 219 6.69 21.03 -9.55
N ALA A 220 6.77 21.08 -8.22
CA ALA A 220 7.93 20.62 -7.48
C ALA A 220 8.14 19.09 -7.60
N HIS A 221 7.07 18.30 -7.69
CA HIS A 221 7.16 16.87 -8.00
C HIS A 221 7.73 16.65 -9.42
N VAL A 222 7.12 17.24 -10.44
CA VAL A 222 7.53 17.07 -11.85
C VAL A 222 8.97 17.52 -12.06
N GLN A 223 9.36 18.68 -11.50
CA GLN A 223 10.76 19.13 -11.53
C GLN A 223 11.72 18.18 -10.81
N ARG A 224 11.29 17.52 -9.72
CA ARG A 224 12.11 16.54 -9.00
C ARG A 224 12.30 15.27 -9.83
N LYS A 225 11.23 14.74 -10.46
CA LYS A 225 11.32 13.63 -11.42
C LYS A 225 12.23 13.99 -12.60
N ALA A 226 12.09 15.20 -13.16
CA ALA A 226 12.93 15.70 -14.25
C ALA A 226 14.42 15.78 -13.86
N ARG A 227 14.74 16.37 -12.69
CA ARG A 227 16.12 16.43 -12.18
C ARG A 227 16.69 15.02 -11.93
N GLN A 228 15.89 14.10 -11.38
CA GLN A 228 16.30 12.70 -11.20
C GLN A 228 16.63 12.03 -12.54
N ARG A 229 15.74 12.10 -13.54
CA ARG A 229 15.98 11.59 -14.90
C ARG A 229 17.23 12.23 -15.54
N GLN A 230 17.41 13.55 -15.42
CA GLN A 230 18.58 14.26 -15.95
C GLN A 230 19.89 13.89 -15.24
N HIS A 231 19.86 13.63 -13.93
CA HIS A 231 21.01 13.12 -13.17
C HIS A 231 21.34 11.67 -13.53
N SER A 232 20.33 10.79 -13.65
CA SER A 232 20.51 9.41 -14.12
C SER A 232 21.16 9.38 -15.51
N SER A 233 20.66 10.15 -16.48
CA SER A 233 21.25 10.28 -17.82
C SER A 233 22.71 10.79 -17.78
N LYS A 234 22.99 11.86 -17.04
CA LYS A 234 24.35 12.44 -16.92
C LYS A 234 25.33 11.52 -16.18
N ALA A 235 24.85 10.69 -15.25
CA ALA A 235 25.65 9.67 -14.58
C ALA A 235 25.86 8.41 -15.46
N ALA A 236 24.84 8.03 -16.23
CA ALA A 236 24.87 6.90 -17.14
C ALA A 236 25.98 7.03 -18.19
N GLY A 237 26.13 8.22 -18.79
CA GLY A 237 27.21 8.47 -19.76
C GLY A 237 28.64 8.37 -19.22
N LYS A 238 28.88 8.14 -17.92
CA LYS A 238 30.24 8.17 -17.32
C LYS A 238 30.62 7.00 -16.40
N ARG A 239 29.70 6.14 -15.97
CA ARG A 239 30.01 4.98 -15.12
C ARG A 239 29.25 3.74 -15.58
N LEU A 240 29.91 2.58 -15.55
CA LEU A 240 29.32 1.32 -16.04
C LEU A 240 27.95 0.98 -15.42
N PRO A 241 27.71 1.16 -14.11
CA PRO A 241 26.40 0.88 -13.52
C PRO A 241 25.26 1.74 -14.06
N GLY A 242 25.56 2.99 -14.43
CA GLY A 242 24.58 3.88 -15.05
C GLY A 242 24.39 3.58 -16.54
N ARG A 243 25.47 3.26 -17.29
CA ARG A 243 25.36 2.76 -18.67
C ARG A 243 24.43 1.53 -18.71
N LEU A 244 24.66 0.57 -17.80
CA LEU A 244 23.87 -0.67 -17.70
C LEU A 244 22.42 -0.44 -17.28
N LEU A 245 22.14 0.53 -16.39
CA LEU A 245 20.77 0.92 -16.07
C LEU A 245 20.06 1.48 -17.30
N ALA A 246 20.66 2.43 -18.02
CA ALA A 246 20.07 3.03 -19.21
C ALA A 246 19.82 1.97 -20.33
N LEU A 247 20.74 1.01 -20.50
CA LEU A 247 20.56 -0.12 -21.42
C LEU A 247 19.40 -1.04 -20.98
N CYS A 248 19.30 -1.34 -19.68
CA CYS A 248 18.20 -2.11 -19.10
C CYS A 248 16.85 -1.41 -19.31
N GLU A 249 16.77 -0.10 -19.02
CA GLU A 249 15.58 0.72 -19.22
C GLU A 249 15.15 0.77 -20.69
N ALA A 250 16.09 0.99 -21.63
CA ALA A 250 15.80 0.94 -23.07
C ALA A 250 15.34 -0.44 -23.54
N SER A 251 15.98 -1.52 -23.07
CA SER A 251 15.61 -2.89 -23.45
C SER A 251 14.18 -3.27 -23.07
N ARG A 252 13.63 -2.70 -21.98
CA ARG A 252 12.23 -2.91 -21.56
C ARG A 252 11.21 -2.32 -22.50
N SER A 253 11.53 -1.20 -23.16
CA SER A 253 10.66 -0.60 -24.19
C SER A 253 10.74 -1.31 -25.54
N GLU A 254 11.86 -1.97 -25.88
CA GLU A 254 12.03 -2.70 -27.14
C GLU A 254 11.59 -4.18 -27.04
N GLN A 255 11.79 -4.80 -25.88
CA GLN A 255 11.43 -6.19 -25.59
C GLN A 255 10.63 -6.23 -24.28
N PRO A 256 9.28 -6.12 -24.34
CA PRO A 256 8.45 -6.44 -23.18
C PRO A 256 8.72 -7.89 -22.74
N VAL A 257 8.71 -8.11 -21.42
CA VAL A 257 8.99 -9.42 -20.81
C VAL A 257 8.09 -10.48 -21.45
N PRO A 258 8.62 -11.64 -21.91
CA PRO A 258 7.93 -12.52 -22.83
C PRO A 258 6.54 -12.94 -22.33
N ASN A 259 5.50 -12.57 -23.10
CA ASN A 259 4.09 -12.81 -22.81
C ASN A 259 3.82 -14.30 -22.56
N GLY A 260 3.50 -14.67 -21.31
CA GLY A 260 3.21 -16.06 -20.95
C GLY A 260 2.99 -16.23 -19.44
N PRO A 261 4.06 -16.43 -18.64
CA PRO A 261 3.97 -16.48 -17.18
C PRO A 261 3.40 -15.19 -16.59
N GLY A 262 2.59 -15.29 -15.54
CA GLY A 262 2.14 -14.13 -14.78
C GLY A 262 3.29 -13.50 -13.98
N GLU A 263 3.10 -12.30 -13.44
CA GLU A 263 4.17 -11.63 -12.67
C GLU A 263 4.66 -12.47 -11.48
N ALA A 264 3.75 -13.19 -10.80
CA ALA A 264 4.09 -14.13 -9.73
C ALA A 264 4.93 -15.33 -10.22
N ASP A 265 4.72 -15.81 -11.44
CA ASP A 265 5.49 -16.90 -12.05
C ASP A 265 6.88 -16.39 -12.49
N LEU A 266 6.94 -15.16 -13.03
CA LEU A 266 8.20 -14.44 -13.31
C LEU A 266 8.99 -14.19 -12.02
N LEU A 267 8.32 -13.90 -10.89
CA LEU A 267 8.94 -13.79 -9.57
C LEU A 267 9.53 -15.12 -9.11
N LEU A 268 8.75 -16.18 -9.15
CA LEU A 268 9.18 -17.52 -8.76
C LEU A 268 10.37 -17.99 -9.61
N ALA A 269 10.29 -17.87 -10.93
CA ALA A 269 11.36 -18.27 -11.83
C ALA A 269 12.61 -17.37 -11.70
N ALA A 270 12.45 -16.06 -11.44
CA ALA A 270 13.57 -15.18 -11.10
C ALA A 270 14.25 -15.57 -9.76
N CYS A 271 13.50 -16.08 -8.78
CA CYS A 271 14.07 -16.64 -7.55
C CYS A 271 14.78 -17.98 -7.78
N LEU A 272 14.19 -18.88 -8.58
CA LEU A 272 14.75 -20.21 -8.86
C LEU A 272 16.05 -20.13 -9.68
N THR A 273 16.15 -19.22 -10.64
CA THR A 273 17.39 -19.01 -11.42
C THR A 273 18.53 -18.46 -10.56
N LEU A 274 18.23 -17.81 -9.43
CA LEU A 274 19.18 -17.35 -8.42
C LEU A 274 19.53 -18.42 -7.36
N ASP A 275 18.72 -19.46 -7.18
CA ASP A 275 19.02 -20.52 -6.19
C ASP A 275 20.11 -21.52 -6.63
N VAL A 276 20.57 -21.40 -7.89
CA VAL A 276 21.63 -22.21 -8.48
C VAL A 276 22.95 -22.08 -7.67
N PRO A 277 23.58 -23.19 -7.27
CA PRO A 277 24.78 -23.14 -6.43
C PRO A 277 25.96 -22.44 -7.14
N VAL A 278 26.47 -21.38 -6.51
CA VAL A 278 27.57 -20.53 -7.02
C VAL A 278 28.88 -21.32 -7.09
N ARG A 279 29.27 -21.74 -8.31
CA ARG A 279 30.49 -22.55 -8.55
C ARG A 279 31.78 -21.73 -8.73
N SER A 280 31.69 -20.44 -9.06
CA SER A 280 32.83 -19.56 -9.33
C SER A 280 32.47 -18.09 -9.06
N GLU A 281 33.46 -17.20 -8.92
CA GLU A 281 33.15 -15.77 -8.75
C GLU A 281 32.50 -15.18 -10.01
N THR A 282 32.89 -15.64 -11.20
CA THR A 282 32.25 -15.27 -12.47
C THR A 282 30.78 -15.64 -12.47
N GLY A 283 30.42 -16.88 -12.10
CA GLY A 283 29.02 -17.30 -12.02
C GLY A 283 28.21 -16.49 -11.00
N ARG A 284 28.83 -16.01 -9.92
CA ARG A 284 28.20 -15.07 -8.98
C ARG A 284 27.94 -13.71 -9.63
N ALA A 285 28.91 -13.17 -10.36
CA ALA A 285 28.78 -11.89 -11.05
C ALA A 285 27.77 -11.94 -12.20
N GLU A 286 27.64 -13.08 -12.89
CA GLU A 286 26.60 -13.33 -13.89
C GLU A 286 25.20 -13.35 -13.26
N LEU A 287 25.00 -14.07 -12.16
CA LEU A 287 23.72 -14.07 -11.44
C LEU A 287 23.33 -12.68 -10.91
N ILE A 288 24.29 -11.93 -10.35
CA ILE A 288 24.07 -10.54 -9.90
C ILE A 288 23.74 -9.61 -11.06
N PHE A 289 24.41 -9.76 -12.21
CA PHE A 289 24.13 -8.98 -13.41
C PHE A 289 22.75 -9.29 -13.98
N LEU A 290 22.38 -10.57 -14.10
CA LEU A 290 21.07 -11.01 -14.59
C LEU A 290 19.93 -10.55 -13.66
N ALA A 291 20.13 -10.60 -12.34
CA ALA A 291 19.20 -10.02 -11.37
C ALA A 291 19.01 -8.50 -11.57
N ALA A 292 20.09 -7.78 -11.89
CA ALA A 292 20.05 -6.33 -12.11
C ALA A 292 19.46 -5.94 -13.47
N PHE A 293 19.64 -6.76 -14.50
CA PHE A 293 19.25 -6.49 -15.88
C PHE A 293 17.87 -7.07 -16.23
N CYS A 294 17.69 -8.37 -16.08
CA CYS A 294 16.55 -9.09 -16.62
C CYS A 294 15.34 -9.15 -15.67
N ALA A 295 15.56 -9.27 -14.36
CA ALA A 295 14.45 -9.40 -13.40
C ALA A 295 13.59 -8.11 -13.35
N PRO A 296 12.24 -8.17 -13.29
CA PRO A 296 11.38 -6.98 -13.33
C PRO A 296 11.41 -6.17 -12.02
N PHE A 297 11.51 -6.86 -10.86
CA PHE A 297 11.29 -6.30 -9.51
C PHE A 297 12.28 -5.28 -8.93
N PRO A 298 13.62 -5.36 -9.13
CA PRO A 298 14.52 -4.45 -8.41
C PRO A 298 14.36 -2.99 -8.88
N ASP A 299 14.22 -2.06 -7.94
CA ASP A 299 14.13 -0.62 -8.24
C ASP A 299 15.45 -0.08 -8.84
N ALA A 300 15.41 1.08 -9.48
CA ALA A 300 16.57 1.66 -10.16
C ALA A 300 17.80 1.87 -9.24
N ARG A 301 17.61 2.19 -7.95
CA ARG A 301 18.70 2.31 -6.96
C ARG A 301 19.28 0.93 -6.63
N TYR A 302 18.43 -0.08 -6.45
CA TYR A 302 18.90 -1.44 -6.17
C TYR A 302 19.60 -2.05 -7.40
N ARG A 303 19.11 -1.81 -8.63
CA ARG A 303 19.83 -2.12 -9.88
C ARG A 303 21.20 -1.46 -9.95
N ILE A 304 21.31 -0.16 -9.67
CA ILE A 304 22.60 0.55 -9.61
C ILE A 304 23.55 -0.11 -8.60
N SER A 305 23.04 -0.56 -7.44
CA SER A 305 23.85 -1.27 -6.44
C SER A 305 24.40 -2.60 -6.97
N LEU A 306 23.55 -3.41 -7.61
CA LEU A 306 23.93 -4.70 -8.19
C LEU A 306 24.87 -4.55 -9.40
N PHE A 307 24.60 -3.61 -10.32
CA PHE A 307 25.55 -3.29 -11.40
C PHE A 307 26.87 -2.71 -10.88
N SER A 308 26.86 -2.05 -9.71
CA SER A 308 28.10 -1.62 -9.01
C SER A 308 28.86 -2.79 -8.38
N GLU A 309 28.26 -3.98 -8.25
CA GLU A 309 28.95 -5.24 -7.93
C GLU A 309 29.51 -5.91 -9.18
N THR A 310 28.79 -5.87 -10.30
CA THR A 310 29.33 -6.25 -11.62
C THR A 310 30.54 -5.41 -12.01
N GLU A 311 30.50 -4.08 -11.83
CA GLU A 311 31.64 -3.20 -12.11
C GLU A 311 32.83 -3.48 -11.16
N ARG A 312 32.58 -3.72 -9.86
CA ARG A 312 33.62 -4.12 -8.88
C ARG A 312 34.19 -5.51 -9.14
N PHE A 313 33.48 -6.38 -9.85
CA PHE A 313 34.00 -7.66 -10.32
C PHE A 313 34.90 -7.47 -11.55
N LEU A 314 34.41 -6.79 -12.58
CA LEU A 314 35.15 -6.56 -13.83
C LEU A 314 36.43 -5.74 -13.64
N LYS A 315 36.50 -4.85 -12.64
CA LYS A 315 37.71 -4.10 -12.27
C LYS A 315 38.76 -4.92 -11.49
N ARG A 316 38.43 -6.13 -11.01
CA ARG A 316 39.35 -7.00 -10.23
C ARG A 316 39.97 -8.13 -11.04
N ILE A 317 39.32 -8.58 -12.12
CA ILE A 317 39.72 -9.76 -12.88
C ILE A 317 40.33 -9.31 -14.22
N PRO A 318 41.53 -9.79 -14.59
CA PRO A 318 42.13 -9.46 -15.87
C PRO A 318 41.30 -10.06 -17.02
N PRO A 319 41.20 -9.43 -18.20
CA PRO A 319 40.28 -9.86 -19.25
C PRO A 319 40.54 -11.29 -19.76
N SER A 320 41.80 -11.73 -19.70
CA SER A 320 42.23 -13.09 -20.06
C SER A 320 41.83 -14.19 -19.05
N ALA A 321 41.23 -13.83 -17.91
CA ALA A 321 40.68 -14.76 -16.93
C ALA A 321 39.14 -14.81 -16.92
N LEU A 322 38.47 -14.05 -17.81
CA LEU A 322 37.05 -14.24 -18.10
C LEU A 322 36.91 -15.45 -19.04
N PRO A 323 36.02 -16.43 -18.77
CA PRO A 323 35.82 -17.57 -19.66
C PRO A 323 35.29 -17.13 -21.03
N SER A 324 35.90 -17.62 -22.11
CA SER A 324 35.50 -17.30 -23.48
C SER A 324 34.02 -17.63 -23.72
N GLY A 325 33.28 -16.67 -24.28
CA GLY A 325 31.84 -16.78 -24.55
C GLY A 325 30.94 -16.33 -23.40
N SER A 326 31.46 -16.20 -22.17
CA SER A 326 30.68 -15.88 -20.96
C SER A 326 29.90 -14.56 -21.04
N LEU A 327 28.88 -14.43 -20.20
CA LEU A 327 28.12 -13.18 -20.12
C LEU A 327 28.98 -12.07 -19.53
N MET A 328 29.91 -12.38 -18.61
CA MET A 328 30.87 -11.40 -18.10
C MET A 328 31.94 -10.96 -19.13
N GLU A 329 32.40 -11.83 -20.03
CA GLU A 329 33.22 -11.38 -21.19
C GLU A 329 32.41 -10.42 -22.07
N SER A 330 31.11 -10.70 -22.24
CA SER A 330 30.22 -9.91 -23.08
C SER A 330 29.95 -8.51 -22.48
N VAL A 331 29.66 -8.43 -21.17
CA VAL A 331 29.56 -7.16 -20.43
C VAL A 331 30.90 -6.42 -20.42
N TYR A 332 32.03 -7.11 -20.26
CA TYR A 332 33.35 -6.50 -20.34
C TYR A 332 33.61 -5.87 -21.71
N ARG A 333 33.31 -6.58 -22.80
CA ARG A 333 33.49 -6.09 -24.17
C ARG A 333 32.59 -4.89 -24.45
N TRP A 334 31.33 -4.94 -24.04
CA TRP A 334 30.39 -3.83 -24.16
C TRP A 334 30.84 -2.60 -23.36
N ALA A 335 31.35 -2.79 -22.14
CA ALA A 335 31.90 -1.71 -21.30
C ALA A 335 33.13 -1.00 -21.90
N HIS A 336 33.75 -1.60 -22.92
CA HIS A 336 34.87 -1.04 -23.71
C HIS A 336 34.50 -0.83 -25.19
N ASP A 337 33.19 -0.78 -25.49
CA ASP A 337 32.63 -0.45 -26.81
C ASP A 337 33.06 -1.45 -27.93
N ARG A 338 33.28 -2.73 -27.54
CA ARG A 338 33.65 -3.87 -28.42
C ARG A 338 32.52 -4.92 -28.60
N LEU A 339 31.31 -4.52 -28.27
CA LEU A 339 30.05 -5.26 -28.42
C LEU A 339 28.93 -4.22 -28.45
N SER A 340 27.94 -4.38 -29.30
CA SER A 340 26.81 -3.43 -29.38
C SER A 340 25.78 -3.65 -28.27
N ASP A 341 24.99 -2.60 -27.98
CA ASP A 341 23.86 -2.61 -27.06
C ASP A 341 22.92 -3.80 -27.32
N ARG A 342 22.49 -3.96 -28.59
CA ARG A 342 21.62 -5.05 -29.03
C ARG A 342 22.23 -6.44 -28.86
N GLU A 343 23.53 -6.60 -29.04
CA GLU A 343 24.22 -7.87 -28.79
C GLU A 343 24.32 -8.21 -27.30
N LEU A 344 24.54 -7.21 -26.43
CA LEU A 344 24.53 -7.44 -24.99
C LEU A 344 23.13 -7.76 -24.47
N ILE A 345 22.11 -6.99 -24.90
CA ILE A 345 20.69 -7.25 -24.58
C ILE A 345 20.33 -8.68 -24.96
N ARG A 346 20.55 -9.07 -26.24
CA ARG A 346 20.25 -10.43 -26.73
C ARG A 346 20.93 -11.50 -25.87
N LYS A 347 22.23 -11.36 -25.59
CA LYS A 347 22.95 -12.34 -24.74
C LYS A 347 22.45 -12.39 -23.29
N ALA A 348 22.04 -11.26 -22.72
CA ALA A 348 21.52 -11.22 -21.35
C ALA A 348 20.16 -11.93 -21.25
N PHE A 349 19.28 -11.74 -22.25
CA PHE A 349 18.00 -12.46 -22.31
C PHE A 349 18.16 -13.94 -22.70
N GLU A 350 19.03 -14.30 -23.66
CA GLU A 350 19.32 -15.71 -24.00
C GLU A 350 19.85 -16.52 -22.79
N GLU A 351 20.75 -15.93 -21.98
CA GLU A 351 21.26 -16.58 -20.77
C GLU A 351 20.23 -16.59 -19.62
N TRP A 352 19.28 -15.65 -19.61
CA TRP A 352 18.17 -15.61 -18.65
C TRP A 352 17.11 -16.68 -18.97
N GLU A 353 16.57 -16.68 -20.19
CA GLU A 353 15.63 -17.68 -20.72
C GLU A 353 16.23 -19.09 -20.65
N GLY A 354 17.50 -19.22 -21.03
CA GLY A 354 18.28 -20.45 -20.94
C GLY A 354 18.48 -20.97 -19.51
N ARG A 355 18.19 -20.16 -18.47
CA ARG A 355 18.12 -20.57 -17.05
C ARG A 355 16.68 -20.79 -16.60
N LEU A 356 15.74 -19.91 -16.96
CA LEU A 356 14.30 -20.06 -16.65
C LEU A 356 13.76 -21.41 -17.15
N GLY A 357 14.11 -21.81 -18.39
CA GLY A 357 13.71 -23.09 -18.96
C GLY A 357 14.24 -24.33 -18.24
N ARG A 358 15.22 -24.18 -17.32
CA ARG A 358 15.74 -25.27 -16.47
C ARG A 358 15.08 -25.31 -15.08
N THR A 359 14.23 -24.33 -14.75
CA THR A 359 13.62 -24.20 -13.41
C THR A 359 12.15 -24.63 -13.35
N ASN A 360 11.53 -24.96 -14.49
CA ASN A 360 10.12 -25.35 -14.59
C ASN A 360 9.73 -26.65 -13.87
N GLU A 361 10.69 -27.40 -13.32
CA GLU A 361 10.45 -28.63 -12.54
C GLU A 361 10.33 -28.39 -11.02
N VAL A 362 10.52 -27.15 -10.52
CA VAL A 362 10.63 -26.88 -9.07
C VAL A 362 9.46 -26.03 -8.55
N THR A 363 8.51 -26.67 -7.88
CA THR A 363 7.49 -25.98 -7.07
C THR A 363 8.02 -25.65 -5.67
N ALA A 364 8.15 -24.35 -5.36
CA ALA A 364 8.63 -23.87 -4.06
C ALA A 364 7.88 -22.59 -3.61
N PRO A 365 7.59 -22.40 -2.31
CA PRO A 365 6.75 -21.30 -1.83
C PRO A 365 7.52 -20.01 -1.48
N GLU A 366 6.88 -18.86 -1.75
CA GLU A 366 7.12 -17.53 -1.12
C GLU A 366 8.58 -17.13 -0.83
N ILE A 367 9.49 -17.37 -1.79
CA ILE A 367 10.85 -16.80 -1.76
C ILE A 367 10.78 -15.36 -2.27
N LEU A 368 10.92 -14.39 -1.37
CA LEU A 368 11.13 -12.98 -1.73
C LEU A 368 12.44 -12.84 -2.52
N PHE A 369 12.38 -12.25 -3.73
CA PHE A 369 13.51 -12.08 -4.64
C PHE A 369 14.76 -11.48 -3.99
N THR A 370 14.60 -10.47 -3.14
CA THR A 370 15.71 -9.85 -2.37
C THR A 370 16.48 -10.85 -1.50
N ARG A 371 15.81 -11.89 -0.95
CA ARG A 371 16.47 -12.96 -0.20
C ARG A 371 17.28 -13.89 -1.12
N ALA A 372 16.80 -14.17 -2.33
CA ALA A 372 17.53 -14.96 -3.32
C ALA A 372 18.78 -14.20 -3.82
N VAL A 373 18.66 -12.91 -4.11
CA VAL A 373 19.80 -12.05 -4.47
C VAL A 373 20.83 -11.99 -3.34
N GLU A 374 20.42 -11.78 -2.09
CA GLU A 374 21.35 -11.80 -0.95
C GLU A 374 21.94 -13.21 -0.69
N LYS A 375 21.23 -14.30 -0.98
CA LYS A 375 21.80 -15.66 -0.93
C LYS A 375 22.95 -15.82 -1.93
N VAL A 376 22.77 -15.36 -3.18
CA VAL A 376 23.84 -15.34 -4.20
C VAL A 376 25.01 -14.45 -3.79
N ARG A 377 24.72 -13.25 -3.28
CA ARG A 377 25.72 -12.26 -2.86
C ARG A 377 26.65 -12.81 -1.78
N ASN A 378 26.06 -13.43 -0.76
CA ASN A 378 26.75 -13.98 0.41
C ASN A 378 27.25 -15.44 0.20
N ALA A 379 27.02 -16.05 -0.98
CA ALA A 379 27.46 -17.40 -1.26
C ALA A 379 29.00 -17.55 -1.22
N PRO A 380 29.54 -18.58 -0.52
CA PRO A 380 30.97 -18.80 -0.43
C PRO A 380 31.53 -19.32 -1.75
N VAL A 381 32.38 -18.52 -2.41
CA VAL A 381 33.00 -18.90 -3.70
C VAL A 381 34.07 -19.98 -3.51
N PRO A 382 33.95 -21.16 -4.17
CA PRO A 382 35.00 -22.16 -4.18
C PRO A 382 36.28 -21.61 -4.81
N GLY A 383 37.40 -21.68 -4.08
CA GLY A 383 38.73 -21.28 -4.56
C GLY A 383 39.39 -20.13 -3.79
N HIS A 384 38.61 -19.18 -3.23
CA HIS A 384 39.21 -18.06 -2.47
C HIS A 384 39.70 -18.45 -1.06
N LEU A 385 39.43 -19.68 -0.60
CA LEU A 385 40.04 -20.29 0.58
C LEU A 385 41.51 -20.65 0.33
N ARG A 386 42.37 -19.63 0.27
CA ARG A 386 43.83 -19.78 0.39
C ARG A 386 44.11 -20.38 1.78
N ARG A 387 44.37 -21.70 1.82
CA ARG A 387 44.36 -22.51 3.04
C ARG A 387 45.37 -22.03 4.10
N SER A 388 44.90 -21.27 5.08
CA SER A 388 45.26 -21.51 6.48
C SER A 388 44.32 -22.62 6.98
N PRO A 389 44.83 -23.80 7.40
CA PRO A 389 44.01 -24.85 8.02
C PRO A 389 43.20 -24.30 9.21
N ASP A 390 43.85 -23.38 9.94
CA ASP A 390 43.35 -22.43 10.93
C ASP A 390 41.88 -22.07 10.83
N GLY A 391 41.52 -21.46 9.69
CA GLY A 391 40.23 -20.81 9.50
C GLY A 391 39.05 -21.78 9.38
N VAL A 392 39.25 -22.90 8.68
CA VAL A 392 38.19 -23.91 8.51
C VAL A 392 37.95 -24.63 9.83
N PHE A 393 39.01 -25.02 10.54
CA PHE A 393 38.90 -25.64 11.85
C PHE A 393 38.25 -24.70 12.87
N ARG A 394 38.70 -23.44 12.98
CA ARG A 394 38.12 -22.45 13.90
C ARG A 394 36.64 -22.15 13.62
N ASN A 395 36.22 -22.13 12.36
CA ASN A 395 34.81 -21.90 12.03
C ASN A 395 33.95 -23.16 12.26
N ALA A 396 34.45 -24.36 11.95
CA ALA A 396 33.77 -25.61 12.30
C ALA A 396 33.60 -25.76 13.83
N VAL A 397 34.67 -25.49 14.59
CA VAL A 397 34.66 -25.48 16.07
C VAL A 397 33.70 -24.41 16.60
N ARG A 398 33.69 -23.18 16.06
CA ARG A 398 32.74 -22.14 16.49
C ARG A 398 31.28 -22.53 16.23
N SER A 399 30.98 -23.16 15.09
CA SER A 399 29.63 -23.65 14.80
C SER A 399 29.24 -24.82 15.70
N ALA A 400 30.14 -25.77 15.94
CA ALA A 400 29.91 -26.88 16.86
C ALA A 400 29.72 -26.40 18.31
N VAL A 401 30.58 -25.50 18.79
CA VAL A 401 30.47 -24.89 20.14
C VAL A 401 29.18 -24.10 20.29
N LYS A 402 28.75 -23.33 19.28
CA LYS A 402 27.43 -22.67 19.31
C LYS A 402 26.29 -23.69 19.39
N TYR A 403 26.30 -24.72 18.54
CA TYR A 403 25.26 -25.74 18.51
C TYR A 403 25.17 -26.53 19.83
N ILE A 404 26.31 -26.91 20.40
CA ILE A 404 26.41 -27.56 21.72
C ILE A 404 25.91 -26.61 22.82
N ALA A 405 26.36 -25.35 22.83
CA ALA A 405 25.93 -24.37 23.81
C ALA A 405 24.41 -24.13 23.77
N THR A 406 23.80 -23.98 22.58
CA THR A 406 22.35 -23.83 22.45
C THR A 406 21.59 -25.06 22.95
N ARG A 407 22.06 -26.28 22.65
CA ARG A 407 21.43 -27.51 23.17
C ARG A 407 21.55 -27.65 24.69
N TRP A 408 22.69 -27.24 25.27
CA TRP A 408 22.83 -27.16 26.73
C TRP A 408 21.93 -26.09 27.36
N LEU A 409 21.80 -24.91 26.74
CA LEU A 409 20.94 -23.84 27.24
C LEU A 409 19.46 -24.25 27.24
N VAL A 410 19.00 -24.94 26.19
CA VAL A 410 17.65 -25.53 26.13
C VAL A 410 17.46 -26.66 27.15
N ALA A 411 18.46 -27.54 27.33
CA ALA A 411 18.39 -28.62 28.32
C ALA A 411 18.33 -28.09 29.76
N VAL A 412 19.12 -27.05 30.09
CA VAL A 412 19.09 -26.38 31.39
C VAL A 412 17.75 -25.66 31.60
N ALA A 413 17.24 -24.93 30.59
CA ALA A 413 15.93 -24.29 30.69
C ALA A 413 14.80 -25.29 30.93
N ALA A 414 14.81 -26.44 30.24
CA ALA A 414 13.84 -27.53 30.45
C ALA A 414 13.97 -28.16 31.86
N ALA A 415 15.19 -28.37 32.35
CA ALA A 415 15.44 -28.88 33.70
C ALA A 415 14.95 -27.88 34.78
N CYS A 416 15.18 -26.59 34.60
CA CYS A 416 14.67 -25.54 35.49
C CYS A 416 13.13 -25.47 35.47
N LEU A 417 12.50 -25.63 34.30
CA LEU A 417 11.03 -25.68 34.18
C LEU A 417 10.44 -26.89 34.93
N LEU A 418 11.04 -28.08 34.76
CA LEU A 418 10.63 -29.28 35.46
C LEU A 418 10.84 -29.18 36.98
N ALA A 419 11.95 -28.57 37.42
CA ALA A 419 12.20 -28.31 38.84
C ALA A 419 11.17 -27.33 39.44
N ALA A 420 10.81 -26.27 38.70
CA ALA A 420 9.77 -25.32 39.12
C ALA A 420 8.39 -26.00 39.23
N LEU A 421 8.01 -26.81 38.23
CA LEU A 421 6.76 -27.58 38.24
C LEU A 421 6.71 -28.56 39.42
N ALA A 422 7.80 -29.28 39.70
CA ALA A 422 7.90 -30.15 40.88
C ALA A 422 7.80 -29.39 42.21
N PHE A 423 8.34 -28.17 42.28
CA PHE A 423 8.21 -27.32 43.47
C PHE A 423 6.76 -26.91 43.72
N PHE A 424 6.01 -26.57 42.67
CA PHE A 424 4.58 -26.24 42.75
C PHE A 424 3.66 -27.43 43.09
N THR A 425 4.08 -28.69 42.87
CA THR A 425 3.27 -29.87 43.25
C THR A 425 3.49 -30.35 44.69
N ILE A 426 4.53 -29.86 45.39
CA ILE A 426 4.90 -30.35 46.73
C ILE A 426 4.37 -29.44 47.85
N TYR A 427 4.11 -28.16 47.59
CA TYR A 427 3.53 -27.24 48.58
C TYR A 427 1.99 -27.27 48.56
N PRO A 428 1.33 -27.76 49.63
CA PRO A 428 -0.12 -27.63 49.75
C PRO A 428 -0.53 -26.15 49.89
N PRO A 429 -1.71 -25.74 49.40
CA PRO A 429 -2.17 -24.37 49.52
C PRO A 429 -2.33 -23.97 50.99
N ALA A 430 -1.74 -22.83 51.36
CA ALA A 430 -1.82 -22.32 52.73
C ALA A 430 -3.28 -21.98 53.11
N PRO A 431 -3.71 -22.23 54.36
CA PRO A 431 -5.06 -21.92 54.81
C PRO A 431 -5.33 -20.41 54.76
N SER A 432 -6.53 -20.04 54.33
CA SER A 432 -6.94 -18.65 54.11
C SER A 432 -7.08 -17.87 55.43
N VAL A 433 -6.19 -16.90 55.63
CA VAL A 433 -6.28 -15.93 56.73
C VAL A 433 -7.38 -14.89 56.41
N PRO A 434 -8.34 -14.63 57.32
CA PRO A 434 -9.38 -13.63 57.10
C PRO A 434 -8.83 -12.18 57.11
N PRO A 435 -9.46 -11.25 56.38
CA PRO A 435 -8.93 -9.89 56.21
C PRO A 435 -9.03 -9.04 57.48
N PRO A 436 -7.97 -8.30 57.86
CA PRO A 436 -8.01 -7.37 59.00
C PRO A 436 -8.80 -6.08 58.67
N PRO A 437 -9.39 -5.41 59.68
CA PRO A 437 -10.22 -4.21 59.48
C PRO A 437 -9.38 -2.95 59.20
N LYS A 438 -10.00 -1.99 58.47
CA LYS A 438 -9.38 -0.68 58.14
C LYS A 438 -9.17 0.19 59.39
N PRO A 439 -7.97 0.72 59.65
CA PRO A 439 -7.75 1.78 60.63
C PRO A 439 -8.18 3.17 60.10
N PRO A 440 -8.53 4.13 60.97
CA PRO A 440 -9.06 5.43 60.57
C PRO A 440 -8.00 6.48 60.22
N VAL A 441 -8.38 7.45 59.40
CA VAL A 441 -7.57 8.63 59.06
C VAL A 441 -7.33 9.52 60.29
N LYS A 442 -6.10 10.03 60.44
CA LYS A 442 -5.76 11.13 61.35
C LYS A 442 -5.07 12.28 60.60
N LYS A 443 -5.07 13.44 61.23
CA LYS A 443 -4.96 14.76 60.60
C LYS A 443 -3.78 15.56 61.17
N ASP A 444 -3.20 16.43 60.33
CA ASP A 444 -2.33 17.57 60.64
C ASP A 444 -1.01 17.33 61.42
N VAL A 445 0.09 17.99 60.97
CA VAL A 445 0.86 19.02 61.73
C VAL A 445 2.24 19.30 61.09
N ARG A 446 2.58 20.60 61.01
CA ARG A 446 3.86 21.21 60.57
C ARG A 446 4.94 21.07 61.69
N PRO A 447 6.26 21.20 61.43
CA PRO A 447 6.85 22.52 61.12
C PRO A 447 8.07 22.47 60.16
N ALA A 448 8.76 23.61 60.02
CA ALA A 448 9.93 23.77 59.15
C ALA A 448 11.17 24.23 59.94
N THR A 449 12.37 23.96 59.39
CA THR A 449 13.61 24.63 59.79
C THR A 449 14.57 24.78 58.59
N SER A 450 15.33 25.88 58.56
CA SER A 450 16.51 26.10 57.72
C SER A 450 17.58 26.75 58.61
N PRO A 451 18.89 26.55 58.38
CA PRO A 451 19.64 27.65 57.75
C PRO A 451 20.88 27.26 56.88
N ALA A 452 21.09 28.10 55.85
CA ALA A 452 22.31 28.86 55.46
C ALA A 452 23.57 28.88 56.38
N PRO A 453 24.69 29.57 56.01
CA PRO A 453 25.38 29.70 54.70
C PRO A 453 26.95 29.69 54.80
N GLN A 454 27.68 29.72 53.67
CA GLN A 454 28.94 30.52 53.54
C GLN A 454 29.44 30.67 52.07
N ALA A 455 30.33 31.65 51.86
CA ALA A 455 31.01 32.06 50.60
C ALA A 455 32.40 32.68 51.01
N PRO A 456 33.19 33.44 50.19
CA PRO A 456 33.14 33.73 48.74
C PRO A 456 34.52 33.74 47.99
N ALA A 457 34.48 33.83 46.65
CA ALA A 457 35.46 34.54 45.78
C ALA A 457 36.95 34.05 45.72
N PRO A 458 37.86 34.60 44.86
CA PRO A 458 37.70 35.63 43.82
C PRO A 458 38.23 35.31 42.39
N ALA A 459 37.82 36.16 41.43
CA ALA A 459 38.51 36.75 40.24
C ALA A 459 39.71 36.04 39.52
N GLU A 460 39.96 36.23 38.22
CA GLU A 460 39.49 37.21 37.20
C GLU A 460 38.90 36.45 35.95
N GLU A 461 38.74 36.92 34.69
CA GLU A 461 39.22 38.12 33.96
C GLU A 461 38.25 38.62 32.84
N LYS A 462 38.80 39.32 31.83
CA LYS A 462 38.20 40.18 30.81
C LYS A 462 37.37 39.50 29.70
N MET A 463 36.13 39.99 29.56
CA MET A 463 35.68 40.78 28.38
C MET A 463 35.99 40.24 26.97
N ARG A 464 34.99 39.63 26.29
CA ARG A 464 34.65 39.92 24.87
C ARG A 464 33.37 39.23 24.36
N ARG A 465 32.68 39.91 23.42
CA ARG A 465 31.59 39.44 22.54
C ARG A 465 30.22 39.11 23.16
N ASN A 466 29.42 40.16 23.40
CA ASN A 466 27.97 40.04 23.19
C ASN A 466 27.67 40.06 21.68
N ARG A 467 27.17 38.95 21.14
CA ARG A 467 26.36 38.87 19.91
C ARG A 467 25.37 37.71 20.10
N PRO A 468 24.05 37.94 20.01
CA PRO A 468 23.07 36.85 19.96
C PRO A 468 23.29 35.95 18.73
N ASP A 469 22.95 34.67 18.87
CA ASP A 469 22.93 33.70 17.78
C ASP A 469 21.66 33.89 16.93
N PRO A 470 21.75 34.13 15.61
CA PRO A 470 20.58 34.33 14.75
C PRO A 470 19.76 33.06 14.45
N PHE A 471 20.12 31.89 15.01
CA PHE A 471 19.44 30.61 14.75
C PHE A 471 18.75 29.98 15.96
N GLN A 472 18.58 30.70 17.07
CA GLN A 472 17.76 30.22 18.21
C GLN A 472 16.27 30.53 17.99
N SER A 473 15.42 29.51 18.13
CA SER A 473 13.97 29.62 17.95
C SER A 473 13.31 30.38 19.11
N PRO A 474 12.37 31.32 18.86
CA PRO A 474 11.76 32.15 19.90
C PRO A 474 10.59 31.47 20.65
N PHE A 475 10.50 30.14 20.62
CA PHE A 475 9.39 29.37 21.18
C PHE A 475 9.86 28.24 22.11
N ASP A 476 10.33 28.62 23.29
CA ASP A 476 10.46 27.72 24.45
C ASP A 476 10.19 28.53 25.74
N GLY A 477 9.35 27.98 26.63
CA GLY A 477 9.23 28.44 28.02
C GLY A 477 8.17 29.51 28.33
N THR A 478 6.92 29.08 28.54
CA THR A 478 6.10 29.61 29.66
C THR A 478 5.20 28.50 30.19
N GLU A 479 5.53 27.97 31.36
CA GLU A 479 4.73 26.98 32.06
C GLU A 479 3.53 27.64 32.75
N GLY A 480 2.40 26.92 32.86
CA GLY A 480 1.21 27.38 33.56
C GLY A 480 0.44 26.20 34.14
N ASP A 481 0.36 26.12 35.48
CA ASP A 481 -0.26 25.00 36.19
C ASP A 481 -1.76 24.88 35.91
N GLY A 482 -2.20 23.65 35.63
CA GLY A 482 -3.58 23.32 35.27
C GLY A 482 -3.94 21.86 35.55
N ALA A 483 -3.62 21.36 36.74
CA ALA A 483 -3.76 19.94 37.08
C ALA A 483 -5.23 19.49 37.19
N VAL A 484 -5.67 18.66 36.23
CA VAL A 484 -6.86 17.81 36.34
C VAL A 484 -6.40 16.37 36.58
N THR A 485 -6.91 15.73 37.62
CA THR A 485 -6.53 14.36 38.01
C THR A 485 -7.24 13.31 37.16
N THR A 486 -6.47 12.49 36.44
CA THR A 486 -6.91 11.19 35.93
C THR A 486 -6.20 10.06 36.68
N GLU A 487 -6.95 9.04 37.08
CA GLU A 487 -6.44 7.96 37.94
C GLU A 487 -5.62 6.92 37.16
N THR A 488 -4.61 6.34 37.81
CA THR A 488 -3.62 5.47 37.18
C THR A 488 -4.16 4.05 36.92
N GLY A 489 -4.83 3.85 35.78
CA GLY A 489 -5.13 2.53 35.23
C GLY A 489 -3.86 1.80 34.76
N ALA A 490 -3.71 0.52 35.09
CA ALA A 490 -2.52 -0.26 34.73
C ALA A 490 -2.50 -0.63 33.23
N VAL A 491 -1.33 -0.51 32.59
CA VAL A 491 -1.12 -0.79 31.17
C VAL A 491 -0.99 -2.31 30.91
N PRO A 492 -1.84 -2.93 30.08
CA PRO A 492 -1.65 -4.30 29.60
C PRO A 492 -0.52 -4.40 28.57
N LEU A 493 0.12 -5.57 28.43
CA LEU A 493 1.16 -5.79 27.44
C LEU A 493 0.61 -5.74 25.98
N PRO A 494 1.39 -5.25 25.00
CA PRO A 494 0.99 -5.28 23.60
C PRO A 494 1.01 -6.71 23.07
N GLY A 495 -0.16 -7.28 22.74
CA GLY A 495 -0.23 -8.70 22.35
C GLY A 495 -1.51 -9.18 21.64
N THR A 496 -2.63 -8.46 21.71
CA THR A 496 -3.86 -8.83 20.98
C THR A 496 -4.67 -7.60 20.61
N LEU A 497 -5.03 -7.46 19.34
CA LEU A 497 -6.14 -6.59 18.94
C LEU A 497 -7.47 -7.23 19.36
N PRO A 498 -8.49 -6.46 19.77
CA PRO A 498 -9.82 -7.01 20.02
C PRO A 498 -10.42 -7.50 18.70
N GLN A 499 -10.53 -8.82 18.55
CA GLN A 499 -11.20 -9.46 17.41
C GLN A 499 -12.62 -8.95 17.29
N THR A 500 -13.00 -8.52 16.08
CA THR A 500 -14.40 -8.25 15.73
C THR A 500 -15.21 -9.55 15.76
N PRO A 501 -16.55 -9.49 15.88
CA PRO A 501 -17.39 -10.69 15.76
C PRO A 501 -17.15 -11.45 14.45
N SER A 502 -16.90 -10.71 13.35
CA SER A 502 -16.51 -11.24 12.05
C SER A 502 -15.27 -12.14 12.12
N ASP A 503 -14.20 -11.74 12.81
CA ASP A 503 -12.90 -12.44 12.82
C ASP A 503 -12.94 -13.84 13.47
N ARG A 504 -14.07 -14.20 14.08
CA ARG A 504 -14.32 -15.50 14.72
C ARG A 504 -15.10 -16.47 13.83
N ALA A 505 -15.64 -16.01 12.70
CA ALA A 505 -16.43 -16.84 11.79
C ALA A 505 -15.61 -18.00 11.21
N THR A 506 -16.22 -19.19 11.17
CA THR A 506 -15.67 -20.43 10.62
C THR A 506 -16.16 -20.63 9.19
N ALA A 507 -15.41 -21.32 8.32
CA ALA A 507 -15.80 -21.49 6.91
C ALA A 507 -17.10 -22.31 6.68
N GLU A 508 -17.67 -22.89 7.74
CA GLU A 508 -18.96 -23.60 7.72
C GLU A 508 -20.17 -22.65 7.80
N GLU A 509 -19.95 -21.43 8.28
CA GLU A 509 -21.00 -20.43 8.53
C GLU A 509 -21.27 -19.52 7.32
N PHE A 510 -20.40 -19.59 6.31
CA PHE A 510 -20.53 -18.83 5.07
C PHE A 510 -21.44 -19.53 4.07
N ARG A 511 -22.43 -18.79 3.56
CA ARG A 511 -23.34 -19.26 2.51
C ARG A 511 -22.98 -18.63 1.17
N LEU A 512 -22.88 -19.43 0.12
CA LEU A 512 -22.67 -18.93 -1.24
C LEU A 512 -24.03 -18.50 -1.82
N MET A 513 -24.24 -17.19 -1.93
CA MET A 513 -25.50 -16.58 -2.37
C MET A 513 -25.59 -16.46 -3.89
N GLY A 514 -24.46 -16.28 -4.57
CA GLY A 514 -24.44 -16.06 -6.01
C GLY A 514 -23.03 -16.12 -6.60
N ILE A 515 -22.96 -16.24 -7.92
CA ILE A 515 -21.71 -16.15 -8.68
C ILE A 515 -21.97 -15.17 -9.83
N LEU A 516 -21.31 -14.02 -9.79
CA LEU A 516 -21.39 -13.00 -10.83
C LEU A 516 -20.41 -13.33 -11.96
N LEU A 517 -20.91 -13.32 -13.20
CA LEU A 517 -20.11 -13.45 -14.41
C LEU A 517 -19.64 -12.04 -14.82
N THR A 518 -18.37 -11.72 -14.60
CA THR A 518 -17.77 -10.44 -15.04
C THR A 518 -16.75 -10.68 -16.15
N PRO A 519 -16.39 -9.66 -16.97
CA PRO A 519 -15.37 -9.81 -18.01
C PRO A 519 -14.03 -10.30 -17.47
N ASP A 520 -13.66 -9.85 -16.26
CA ASP A 520 -12.44 -10.23 -15.53
C ASP A 520 -12.48 -11.66 -14.94
N GLY A 521 -13.59 -12.39 -15.14
CA GLY A 521 -13.83 -13.73 -14.61
C GLY A 521 -15.03 -13.82 -13.67
N HIS A 522 -15.17 -14.96 -13.00
CA HIS A 522 -16.25 -15.18 -12.04
C HIS A 522 -15.91 -14.53 -10.68
N LYS A 523 -16.87 -13.84 -10.05
CA LYS A 523 -16.75 -13.27 -8.69
C LYS A 523 -17.85 -13.88 -7.80
N ALA A 524 -17.47 -14.37 -6.61
CA ALA A 524 -18.36 -15.08 -5.69
C ALA A 524 -19.02 -14.12 -4.70
N LEU A 525 -20.35 -14.13 -4.61
CA LEU A 525 -21.09 -13.40 -3.58
C LEU A 525 -21.38 -14.34 -2.41
N MET A 526 -20.69 -14.14 -1.29
CA MET A 526 -20.79 -14.95 -0.08
C MET A 526 -21.37 -14.14 1.08
N LYS A 527 -22.32 -14.73 1.81
CA LYS A 527 -22.91 -14.15 3.02
C LYS A 527 -22.27 -14.80 4.26
N ALA A 528 -21.79 -13.96 5.18
CA ALA A 528 -21.21 -14.37 6.46
C ALA A 528 -22.29 -14.62 7.53
N PRO A 529 -21.98 -15.28 8.66
CA PRO A 529 -22.90 -15.43 9.79
C PRO A 529 -23.40 -14.11 10.38
N ASP A 530 -22.62 -13.03 10.26
CA ASP A 530 -23.03 -11.69 10.71
C ASP A 530 -24.12 -11.04 9.84
N GLY A 531 -24.45 -11.64 8.69
CA GLY A 531 -25.47 -11.14 7.78
C GLY A 531 -24.90 -10.45 6.52
N ARG A 532 -23.65 -9.98 6.57
CA ARG A 532 -23.05 -9.13 5.54
C ARG A 532 -22.67 -9.93 4.29
N GLY A 533 -22.84 -9.31 3.13
CA GLY A 533 -22.47 -9.84 1.82
C GLY A 533 -21.08 -9.39 1.38
N TYR A 534 -20.25 -10.33 0.93
CA TYR A 534 -18.88 -10.11 0.49
C TYR A 534 -18.71 -10.60 -0.95
N LEU A 535 -18.18 -9.75 -1.83
CA LEU A 535 -17.86 -10.12 -3.21
C LEU A 535 -16.38 -10.49 -3.33
N LEU A 536 -16.08 -11.76 -3.63
CA LEU A 536 -14.73 -12.31 -3.60
C LEU A 536 -14.26 -12.77 -4.99
N GLY A 537 -13.05 -12.36 -5.37
CA GLY A 537 -12.35 -12.84 -6.56
C GLY A 537 -11.46 -14.06 -6.29
N LYS A 538 -10.96 -14.71 -7.36
CA LYS A 538 -9.98 -15.79 -7.25
C LYS A 538 -8.71 -15.30 -6.54
N GLY A 539 -8.22 -16.06 -5.57
CA GLY A 539 -7.00 -15.74 -4.80
C GLY A 539 -7.20 -14.80 -3.60
N LEU A 540 -8.32 -14.07 -3.56
CA LEU A 540 -8.63 -13.11 -2.49
C LEU A 540 -8.94 -13.84 -1.17
N SER A 541 -8.41 -13.30 -0.07
CA SER A 541 -8.89 -13.59 1.28
C SER A 541 -9.87 -12.50 1.70
N ALA A 542 -11.08 -12.89 2.06
CA ALA A 542 -11.93 -12.02 2.89
C ALA A 542 -11.25 -11.80 4.26
N GLY A 543 -11.62 -10.74 5.00
CA GLY A 543 -10.89 -10.30 6.20
C GLY A 543 -10.65 -11.38 7.26
N PHE A 544 -11.53 -12.39 7.31
CA PHE A 544 -11.37 -13.64 8.06
C PHE A 544 -10.01 -14.28 7.76
N HIS A 545 -9.05 -14.15 8.69
CA HIS A 545 -7.63 -14.55 8.59
C HIS A 545 -7.34 -16.04 8.28
N LYS A 546 -8.37 -16.83 7.97
CA LYS A 546 -8.34 -18.28 7.76
C LYS A 546 -8.86 -18.70 6.39
N ILE A 547 -9.63 -17.87 5.66
CA ILE A 547 -10.32 -18.27 4.42
C ILE A 547 -9.69 -17.60 3.19
N ARG A 548 -9.25 -18.40 2.22
CA ARG A 548 -8.82 -17.94 0.89
C ARG A 548 -9.63 -18.60 -0.21
N VAL A 549 -10.15 -17.82 -1.15
CA VAL A 549 -10.81 -18.38 -2.35
C VAL A 549 -9.74 -18.92 -3.30
N THR A 550 -9.78 -20.21 -3.62
CA THR A 550 -8.84 -20.83 -4.55
C THR A 550 -9.33 -20.78 -5.98
N GLU A 551 -10.59 -21.16 -6.24
CA GLU A 551 -11.21 -21.14 -7.58
C GLU A 551 -12.72 -20.86 -7.52
N ILE A 552 -13.27 -20.27 -8.58
CA ILE A 552 -14.69 -19.91 -8.70
C ILE A 552 -15.21 -20.48 -10.03
N PHE A 553 -16.11 -21.47 -9.97
CA PHE A 553 -16.76 -22.07 -11.13
C PHE A 553 -18.11 -21.37 -11.38
N ARG A 554 -19.04 -21.98 -12.13
CA ARG A 554 -20.38 -21.42 -12.36
C ARG A 554 -21.43 -21.81 -11.31
N ASP A 555 -21.16 -22.89 -10.58
CA ASP A 555 -22.09 -23.55 -9.65
C ASP A 555 -21.54 -23.67 -8.21
N ARG A 556 -20.22 -23.50 -8.06
CA ARG A 556 -19.48 -23.73 -6.81
C ARG A 556 -18.24 -22.84 -6.69
N VAL A 557 -17.81 -22.63 -5.46
CA VAL A 557 -16.57 -21.94 -5.07
C VAL A 557 -15.70 -22.89 -4.27
N MET A 558 -14.41 -22.95 -4.60
CA MET A 558 -13.41 -23.67 -3.81
C MET A 558 -12.72 -22.70 -2.86
N ILE A 559 -12.64 -23.08 -1.58
CA ILE A 559 -11.98 -22.29 -0.54
C ILE A 559 -10.97 -23.15 0.23
N GLU A 560 -9.91 -22.51 0.70
CA GLU A 560 -8.94 -23.07 1.64
C GLU A 560 -9.11 -22.43 3.01
N GLU A 561 -9.35 -23.26 4.01
CA GLU A 561 -9.45 -22.88 5.43
C GLU A 561 -8.16 -23.29 6.16
N ARG A 562 -7.46 -22.32 6.77
CA ARG A 562 -6.27 -22.55 7.62
C ARG A 562 -6.70 -22.65 9.09
N GLN A 563 -6.69 -23.85 9.67
CA GLN A 563 -7.00 -24.02 11.10
C GLN A 563 -5.79 -23.68 11.97
N GLN A 564 -5.99 -22.83 12.99
CA GLN A 564 -4.91 -22.29 13.81
C GLN A 564 -4.56 -23.24 14.97
N ASP A 565 -3.84 -24.32 14.66
CA ASP A 565 -3.28 -25.22 15.68
C ASP A 565 -2.15 -24.54 16.46
N GLY A 566 -2.16 -24.70 17.78
CA GLY A 566 -1.26 -23.96 18.69
C GLY A 566 0.24 -24.30 18.59
N GLN A 567 0.61 -25.39 17.91
CA GLN A 567 2.00 -25.79 17.66
C GLN A 567 2.16 -26.54 16.32
N GLY A 568 2.24 -25.81 15.21
CA GLY A 568 2.60 -26.41 13.92
C GLY A 568 2.42 -25.47 12.72
N SER A 569 2.74 -25.99 11.54
CA SER A 569 2.20 -25.43 10.28
C SER A 569 0.71 -25.76 10.24
N PRO A 570 -0.19 -24.77 10.11
CA PRO A 570 -1.63 -24.99 10.22
C PRO A 570 -2.14 -25.92 9.10
N PRO A 571 -2.95 -26.96 9.42
CA PRO A 571 -3.52 -27.81 8.39
C PRO A 571 -4.49 -27.00 7.51
N VAL A 572 -4.36 -27.21 6.20
CA VAL A 572 -5.17 -26.52 5.17
C VAL A 572 -6.33 -27.43 4.76
N ARG A 573 -7.54 -27.10 5.20
CA ARG A 573 -8.77 -27.81 4.86
C ARG A 573 -9.37 -27.19 3.59
N LYS A 574 -9.28 -27.89 2.46
CA LYS A 574 -9.99 -27.50 1.23
C LYS A 574 -11.47 -27.81 1.38
N ARG A 575 -12.35 -26.89 0.98
CA ARG A 575 -13.80 -27.08 0.91
C ARG A 575 -14.35 -26.64 -0.45
N VAL A 576 -15.53 -27.16 -0.78
CA VAL A 576 -16.35 -26.72 -1.91
C VAL A 576 -17.65 -26.17 -1.33
N LEU A 577 -17.97 -24.91 -1.61
CA LEU A 577 -19.28 -24.32 -1.36
C LEU A 577 -20.06 -24.36 -2.67
N THR A 578 -21.19 -25.06 -2.71
CA THR A 578 -22.15 -25.01 -3.83
C THR A 578 -23.17 -23.89 -3.60
N LEU A 579 -23.75 -23.35 -4.68
CA LEU A 579 -24.91 -22.47 -4.56
C LEU A 579 -26.04 -23.19 -3.81
N GLN A 580 -26.61 -22.54 -2.79
CA GLN A 580 -27.86 -22.99 -2.20
C GLN A 580 -29.01 -22.51 -3.09
N GLY A 581 -29.38 -23.33 -4.07
CA GLY A 581 -30.66 -23.18 -4.75
C GLY A 581 -31.81 -23.45 -3.78
N GLU A 582 -32.95 -22.78 -3.98
CA GLU A 582 -34.13 -22.94 -3.15
C GLU A 582 -34.66 -24.39 -3.23
N ALA A 583 -34.54 -25.10 -2.11
CA ALA A 583 -35.09 -26.42 -1.90
C ALA A 583 -35.61 -26.47 -0.46
N GLU A 584 -36.95 -26.41 -0.35
CA GLU A 584 -37.76 -26.20 0.87
C GLU A 584 -37.78 -24.75 1.39
#